data_AF-A0A3B0SVW4-F1
#
_entry.id   AF-A0A3B0SVW4-F1
#
_cell.length_a   1.000
_cell.length_b   1.000
_cell.length_c   1.000
_cell.angle_alpha   90.00
_cell.angle_beta   90.00
_cell.angle_gamma   90.00
#
_symmetry.space_group_name_H-M   'P 1'
#
loop_
_entity.id
_entity.type
_entity.pdbx_description
1 polymer ?
#
loop_
_entity_poly.entity_id
_entity_poly.type
_entity_poly.pdbx_seq_one_letter_code
_entity_poly.pdbx_strand_id
1 'polypeptide(L)'
;MPRHYRPSVRNRIVIAVLAASAGWGLAGVGTRAAYGAGATTLSILSIRTAVATIALTAYVLITGVRPTRLAWWNGVLIGSLRIGITPLLFMMSLNYISAGVEGLVITLVPATTAVLGAIFIKEGITRRQIIGLAIGLVGTMLIGIAGDSGLGAEGNIAAGFAFALGGVLVGSATGVMQR
;
A
#
# COMPACT_ATOMS: atom_id res chain seq x y z
N MET A 1 17.12 -23.87 12.26
CA MET A 1 18.45 -23.22 12.34
C MET A 1 18.33 -21.77 11.90
N PRO A 2 18.72 -20.76 12.70
CA PRO A 2 18.69 -19.36 12.27
C PRO A 2 19.87 -19.11 11.32
N ARG A 3 19.60 -18.68 10.08
CA ARG A 3 20.65 -18.26 9.13
C ARG A 3 21.34 -17.00 9.66
N HIS A 4 22.58 -17.14 10.15
CA HIS A 4 23.43 -16.00 10.50
C HIS A 4 23.89 -15.30 9.21
N TYR A 5 23.23 -14.21 8.84
CA TYR A 5 23.62 -13.38 7.71
C TYR A 5 24.92 -12.63 8.01
N ARG A 6 25.80 -12.51 7.00
CA ARG A 6 27.01 -11.68 7.09
C ARG A 6 26.63 -10.22 7.44
N PRO A 7 27.38 -9.52 8.31
CA PRO A 7 27.03 -8.17 8.76
C PRO A 7 26.77 -7.16 7.64
N SER A 8 27.49 -7.26 6.52
CA SER A 8 27.32 -6.40 5.33
C SER A 8 25.99 -6.60 4.62
N VAL A 9 25.44 -7.82 4.62
CA VAL A 9 24.13 -8.13 4.03
C VAL A 9 23.01 -7.62 4.94
N ARG A 10 23.16 -7.79 6.26
CA ARG A 10 22.21 -7.26 7.25
C ARG A 10 22.06 -5.75 7.13
N ASN A 11 23.16 -5.01 7.03
CA ASN A 11 23.12 -3.55 6.93
C ASN A 11 22.42 -3.08 5.64
N ARG A 12 22.66 -3.75 4.50
CA ARG A 12 21.97 -3.44 3.24
C ARG A 12 20.46 -3.67 3.34
N ILE A 13 20.03 -4.76 3.99
CA ILE A 13 18.60 -5.05 4.19
C ILE A 13 17.96 -3.96 5.07
N VAL A 14 18.59 -3.60 6.19
CA VAL A 14 18.05 -2.57 7.09
C VAL A 14 17.89 -1.24 6.36
N ILE A 15 18.91 -0.82 5.60
CA ILE A 15 18.85 0.42 4.80
C ILE A 15 17.71 0.36 3.78
N ALA A 16 17.55 -0.76 3.06
CA ALA A 16 16.48 -0.92 2.08
C ALA A 16 15.09 -0.87 2.72
N VAL A 17 14.90 -1.49 3.89
CA VAL A 17 13.64 -1.43 4.64
C VAL A 17 13.36 0.00 5.07
N LEU A 18 14.33 0.70 5.66
CA LEU A 18 14.14 2.10 6.09
C LEU A 18 13.83 3.03 4.92
N ALA A 19 14.52 2.87 3.79
CA ALA A 19 14.24 3.65 2.58
C ALA A 19 12.83 3.37 2.04
N ALA A 20 12.40 2.10 2.00
CA ALA A 20 11.06 1.73 1.58
C ALA A 20 9.99 2.27 2.54
N SER A 21 10.22 2.21 3.85
CA SER A 21 9.33 2.75 4.87
C SER A 21 9.21 4.27 4.77
N ALA A 22 10.32 4.98 4.55
CA ALA A 22 10.31 6.42 4.33
C ALA A 22 9.53 6.79 3.06
N GLY A 23 9.75 6.07 1.96
CA GLY A 23 9.02 6.25 0.71
C GLY A 23 7.51 6.07 0.89
N TRP A 24 7.09 5.02 1.60
CA TRP A 24 5.67 4.79 1.90
C TRP A 24 5.08 5.83 2.85
N GLY A 25 5.80 6.20 3.91
CA GLY A 25 5.32 7.18 4.90
C GLY A 25 5.17 8.58 4.31
N LEU A 26 6.06 8.99 3.42
CA LEU A 26 6.02 10.31 2.76
C LEU A 26 5.05 10.36 1.58
N ALA A 27 4.68 9.22 0.99
CA ALA A 27 3.85 9.19 -0.22
C ALA A 27 2.49 9.87 -0.03
N GLY A 28 1.80 9.61 1.09
CA GLY A 28 0.49 10.22 1.38
C GLY A 28 0.60 11.73 1.57
N VAL A 29 1.61 12.18 2.33
CA VAL A 29 1.89 13.61 2.56
C VAL A 29 2.21 14.32 1.24
N GLY A 30 3.08 13.75 0.41
CA GLY A 30 3.44 14.30 -0.89
C GLY A 30 2.26 14.34 -1.87
N THR A 31 1.41 13.31 -1.87
CA THR A 31 0.19 13.28 -2.70
C THR A 31 -0.77 14.39 -2.27
N ARG A 32 -1.00 14.56 -0.97
CA ARG A 32 -1.87 15.64 -0.47
C ARG A 32 -1.30 17.03 -0.78
N ALA A 33 0.01 17.21 -0.64
CA ALA A 33 0.68 18.47 -1.02
C ALA A 33 0.50 18.78 -2.51
N ALA A 34 0.60 17.77 -3.37
CA ALA A 34 0.34 17.91 -4.81
C ALA A 34 -1.12 18.27 -5.11
N TYR A 35 -2.10 17.70 -4.38
CA TYR A 35 -3.50 18.13 -4.48
C TYR A 35 -3.70 19.59 -4.06
N GLY A 36 -3.00 20.05 -3.02
CA GLY A 36 -2.98 21.46 -2.63
C GLY A 36 -2.42 22.39 -3.72
N ALA A 37 -1.54 21.88 -4.59
CA ALA A 37 -1.02 22.58 -5.76
C ALA A 37 -1.89 22.43 -7.03
N GLY A 38 -3.07 21.82 -6.92
CA GLY A 38 -4.01 21.62 -8.04
C GLY A 38 -3.75 20.38 -8.91
N ALA A 39 -2.85 19.48 -8.50
CA ALA A 39 -2.68 18.21 -9.20
C ALA A 39 -3.93 17.34 -9.02
N THR A 40 -4.23 16.49 -10.00
CA THR A 40 -5.34 15.53 -9.92
C THR A 40 -4.84 14.15 -9.51
N THR A 41 -5.73 13.31 -9.00
CA THR A 41 -5.38 11.92 -8.68
C THR A 41 -4.78 11.18 -9.88
N LEU A 42 -5.38 11.37 -11.06
CA LEU A 42 -4.93 10.70 -12.26
C LEU A 42 -3.56 11.21 -12.74
N SER A 43 -3.25 12.50 -12.59
CA SER A 43 -1.94 13.03 -13.00
C SER A 43 -0.82 12.46 -12.12
N ILE A 44 -1.01 12.43 -10.80
CA ILE A 44 -0.02 11.86 -9.88
C ILE A 44 0.17 10.36 -10.13
N LEU A 45 -0.93 9.63 -10.30
CA LEU A 45 -0.87 8.20 -10.60
C LEU A 45 -0.14 7.93 -11.91
N SER A 46 -0.44 8.71 -12.97
CA SER A 46 0.20 8.55 -14.28
C SER A 46 1.70 8.83 -14.24
N ILE A 47 2.12 9.88 -13.53
CA ILE A 47 3.56 10.18 -13.36
C ILE A 47 4.24 9.05 -12.58
N ARG A 48 3.63 8.60 -11.47
CA ARG A 48 4.16 7.49 -10.66
C ARG A 48 4.35 6.22 -11.48
N THR A 49 3.35 5.84 -12.28
CA THR A 49 3.40 4.62 -13.09
C THR A 49 4.33 4.78 -14.28
N ALA A 50 4.44 5.97 -14.89
CA ALA A 50 5.41 6.25 -15.94
C ALA A 50 6.84 6.09 -15.42
N VAL A 51 7.17 6.67 -14.26
CA VAL A 51 8.50 6.52 -13.63
C VAL A 51 8.81 5.05 -13.34
N ALA A 52 7.85 4.30 -12.78
CA ALA A 52 8.00 2.87 -12.53
C ALA A 52 8.23 2.08 -13.83
N THR A 53 7.50 2.43 -14.89
CA THR A 53 7.62 1.78 -16.21
C THR A 53 8.97 2.04 -16.84
N ILE A 54 9.47 3.27 -16.79
CA ILE A 54 10.81 3.64 -17.28
C ILE A 54 11.89 2.87 -16.52
N ALA A 55 11.81 2.85 -15.18
CA ALA A 55 12.78 2.15 -14.35
C ALA A 55 12.79 0.63 -14.61
N LEU A 56 11.62 -0.01 -14.71
CA LEU A 56 11.50 -1.43 -15.01
C LEU A 56 11.98 -1.77 -16.43
N THR A 57 11.68 -0.91 -17.40
CA THR A 57 12.14 -1.08 -18.78
C THR A 57 13.66 -0.99 -18.85
N ALA A 58 14.26 0.01 -18.22
CA ALA A 58 15.72 0.14 -18.13
C ALA A 58 16.35 -1.09 -17.47
N TYR A 59 15.76 -1.58 -16.37
CA TYR A 59 16.23 -2.80 -15.71
C TYR A 59 16.20 -4.03 -16.64
N VAL A 60 15.12 -4.23 -17.39
CA VAL A 60 15.00 -5.33 -18.36
C VAL A 60 16.04 -5.21 -19.47
N LEU A 61 16.27 -4.00 -19.99
CA LEU A 61 17.27 -3.75 -21.03
C LEU A 61 18.70 -4.02 -20.54
N ILE A 62 19.02 -3.65 -19.30
CA ILE A 62 20.36 -3.84 -18.71
C ILE A 62 20.61 -5.32 -18.38
N THR A 63 19.59 -6.03 -17.89
CA THR A 63 19.74 -7.43 -17.42
C THR A 63 19.48 -8.47 -18.49
N GLY A 64 18.88 -8.08 -19.62
CA GLY A 64 18.53 -8.99 -20.72
C GLY A 64 17.45 -10.03 -20.34
N VAL A 65 16.73 -9.83 -19.24
CA VAL A 65 15.67 -10.76 -18.78
C VAL A 65 14.55 -10.79 -19.82
N ARG A 66 14.15 -12.00 -20.23
CA ARG A 66 13.03 -12.22 -21.15
C ARG A 66 11.85 -12.82 -20.40
N PRO A 67 10.78 -12.05 -20.13
CA PRO A 67 9.62 -12.57 -19.42
C PRO A 67 8.92 -13.65 -20.25
N THR A 68 8.47 -14.71 -19.59
CA THR A 68 7.65 -15.75 -20.22
C THR A 68 6.23 -15.24 -20.49
N ARG A 69 5.47 -15.91 -21.36
CA ARG A 69 4.06 -15.56 -21.63
C ARG A 69 3.21 -15.55 -20.36
N LEU A 70 3.47 -16.49 -19.44
CA LEU A 70 2.81 -16.54 -18.13
C LEU A 70 3.21 -15.33 -17.26
N ALA A 71 4.48 -14.94 -17.27
CA ALA A 71 4.95 -13.76 -16.55
C ALA A 71 4.29 -12.47 -17.06
N TRP A 72 4.05 -12.36 -18.37
CA TRP A 72 3.27 -11.26 -18.95
C TRP A 72 1.83 -11.25 -18.45
N TRP A 73 1.13 -12.39 -18.47
CA TRP A 73 -0.25 -12.44 -18.00
C TRP A 73 -0.37 -12.12 -16.51
N ASN A 74 0.47 -12.75 -15.69
CA ASN A 74 0.52 -12.47 -14.26
C ASN A 74 0.91 -11.00 -14.02
N GLY A 75 1.86 -10.46 -14.79
CA GLY A 75 2.27 -9.06 -14.71
C GLY A 75 1.14 -8.08 -15.03
N VAL A 76 0.32 -8.35 -16.04
CA VAL A 76 -0.85 -7.51 -16.37
C VAL A 76 -1.88 -7.56 -15.26
N LEU A 77 -2.26 -8.75 -14.79
CA LEU A 77 -3.29 -8.91 -13.75
C LEU A 77 -2.83 -8.31 -12.42
N ILE A 78 -1.69 -8.76 -11.92
CA ILE A 78 -1.14 -8.35 -10.63
C ILE A 78 -0.70 -6.88 -10.70
N GLY A 79 -0.08 -6.46 -11.79
CA GLY A 79 0.36 -5.07 -12.01
C GLY A 79 -0.82 -4.11 -12.06
N SER A 80 -1.89 -4.42 -12.79
CA SER A 80 -3.07 -3.55 -12.86
C SER A 80 -3.74 -3.38 -11.50
N LEU A 81 -3.91 -4.47 -10.75
CA LEU A 81 -4.55 -4.40 -9.42
C LEU A 81 -3.64 -3.72 -8.38
N ARG A 82 -2.34 -4.04 -8.36
CA ARG A 82 -1.41 -3.60 -7.31
C ARG A 82 -0.80 -2.22 -7.59
N ILE A 83 -0.47 -1.92 -8.84
CA ILE A 83 0.18 -0.66 -9.25
C ILE A 83 -0.84 0.34 -9.81
N GLY A 84 -1.99 -0.13 -10.31
CA GLY A 84 -3.09 0.72 -10.76
C GLY A 84 -4.14 0.94 -9.68
N ILE A 85 -4.99 -0.06 -9.44
CA ILE A 85 -6.22 0.09 -8.65
C ILE A 85 -5.93 0.40 -7.18
N THR A 86 -5.03 -0.35 -6.54
CA THR A 86 -4.72 -0.16 -5.12
C THR A 86 -4.26 1.27 -4.80
N PRO A 87 -3.21 1.82 -5.46
CA PRO A 87 -2.79 3.19 -5.22
C PRO A 87 -3.81 4.20 -5.72
N LEU A 88 -4.60 3.91 -6.77
CA LEU A 88 -5.70 4.77 -7.19
C LEU A 88 -6.70 4.97 -6.03
N LEU A 89 -7.13 3.89 -5.38
CA LEU A 89 -8.09 3.96 -4.28
C LEU A 89 -7.54 4.74 -3.08
N PHE A 90 -6.29 4.49 -2.69
CA PHE A 90 -5.63 5.27 -1.64
C PHE A 90 -5.52 6.75 -2.02
N MET A 91 -5.00 7.07 -3.20
CA MET A 91 -4.90 8.45 -3.69
C MET A 91 -6.28 9.13 -3.79
N MET A 92 -7.32 8.43 -4.22
CA MET A 92 -8.70 8.96 -4.21
C MET A 92 -9.15 9.30 -2.79
N SER A 93 -8.83 8.48 -1.80
CA SER A 93 -9.15 8.73 -0.39
C SER A 93 -8.55 10.05 0.11
N LEU A 94 -7.33 10.40 -0.32
CA LEU A 94 -6.62 11.62 0.06
C LEU A 94 -7.25 12.92 -0.47
N ASN A 95 -8.25 12.84 -1.35
CA ASN A 95 -9.08 14.01 -1.69
C ASN A 95 -10.06 14.36 -0.56
N TYR A 96 -10.38 13.41 0.32
CA TYR A 96 -11.45 13.54 1.31
C TYR A 96 -10.97 13.46 2.75
N ILE A 97 -9.81 12.83 3.00
CA ILE A 97 -9.20 12.69 4.32
C ILE A 97 -7.73 13.09 4.27
N SER A 98 -7.20 13.50 5.42
CA SER A 98 -5.78 13.83 5.57
C SER A 98 -4.90 12.59 5.43
N ALA A 99 -3.62 12.79 5.11
CA ALA A 99 -2.62 11.72 5.05
C ALA A 99 -2.45 10.99 6.41
N GLY A 100 -2.67 11.69 7.53
CA GLY A 100 -2.65 11.09 8.86
C GLY A 100 -3.80 10.10 9.05
N VAL A 101 -5.03 10.51 8.70
CA VAL A 101 -6.22 9.66 8.78
C VAL A 101 -6.12 8.47 7.82
N GLU A 102 -5.66 8.69 6.59
CA GLU A 102 -5.43 7.60 5.63
C GLU A 102 -4.39 6.60 6.16
N GLY A 103 -3.26 7.09 6.71
CA GLY A 103 -2.22 6.25 7.28
C GLY A 103 -2.74 5.32 8.38
N LEU A 104 -3.70 5.79 9.18
CA LEU A 104 -4.34 5.01 10.22
C LEU A 104 -5.26 3.92 9.64
N VAL A 105 -5.97 4.17 8.54
CA VAL A 105 -6.73 3.14 7.82
C VAL A 105 -5.81 2.11 7.17
N ILE A 106 -4.65 2.52 6.64
CA ILE A 106 -3.65 1.62 6.03
C ILE A 106 -3.10 0.61 7.05
N THR A 107 -3.13 0.90 8.36
CA THR A 107 -2.74 -0.07 9.40
C THR A 107 -3.62 -1.34 9.39
N LEU A 108 -4.76 -1.31 8.71
CA LEU A 108 -5.61 -2.49 8.48
C LEU A 108 -5.09 -3.43 7.39
N VAL A 109 -4.09 -3.06 6.60
CA VAL A 109 -3.55 -3.91 5.53
C VAL A 109 -2.95 -5.21 6.08
N PRO A 110 -2.04 -5.22 7.08
CA PRO A 110 -1.50 -6.47 7.62
C PRO A 110 -2.58 -7.36 8.23
N ALA A 111 -3.57 -6.73 8.87
CA ALA A 111 -4.71 -7.38 9.46
C ALA A 111 -5.56 -8.12 8.42
N THR A 112 -6.03 -7.37 7.43
CA THR A 112 -6.84 -7.89 6.32
C THR A 112 -6.06 -8.95 5.54
N THR A 113 -4.77 -8.72 5.29
CA THR A 113 -3.89 -9.69 4.62
C THR A 113 -3.78 -11.01 5.40
N ALA A 114 -3.63 -10.96 6.73
CA ALA A 114 -3.55 -12.16 7.56
C ALA A 114 -4.86 -12.95 7.55
N VAL A 115 -6.01 -12.26 7.62
CA VAL A 115 -7.33 -12.90 7.52
C VAL A 115 -7.53 -13.56 6.15
N LEU A 116 -7.24 -12.84 5.07
CA LEU A 116 -7.36 -13.39 3.72
C LEU A 116 -6.38 -14.55 3.49
N GLY A 117 -5.14 -14.46 4.00
CA GLY A 117 -4.16 -15.54 3.95
C GLY A 117 -4.62 -16.80 4.70
N ALA A 118 -5.25 -16.64 5.87
CA ALA A 118 -5.83 -17.76 6.60
C ALA A 118 -7.00 -18.41 5.85
N ILE A 119 -7.83 -17.62 5.17
CA ILE A 119 -8.97 -18.14 4.40
C ILE A 119 -8.53 -18.84 3.11
N PHE A 120 -7.68 -18.20 2.31
CA PHE A 120 -7.33 -18.68 0.97
C PHE A 120 -6.12 -19.60 0.93
N ILE A 121 -5.10 -19.33 1.76
CA ILE A 121 -3.83 -20.08 1.80
C ILE A 121 -3.78 -21.04 2.99
N LYS A 122 -4.74 -20.95 3.93
CA LYS A 122 -4.77 -21.75 5.18
C LYS A 122 -3.55 -21.50 6.08
N GLU A 123 -3.03 -20.28 6.06
CA GLU A 123 -1.97 -19.85 6.99
C GLU A 123 -2.49 -19.78 8.43
N GLY A 124 -1.69 -20.27 9.39
CA GLY A 124 -2.02 -20.17 10.80
C GLY A 124 -1.82 -18.74 11.35
N ILE A 125 -2.85 -18.19 12.00
CA ILE A 125 -2.76 -16.88 12.67
C ILE A 125 -2.31 -17.06 14.12
N THR A 126 -1.20 -16.43 14.50
CA THR A 126 -0.70 -16.45 15.88
C THR A 126 -1.49 -15.50 16.78
N ARG A 127 -1.56 -15.78 18.09
CA ARG A 127 -2.19 -14.87 19.07
C ARG A 127 -1.64 -13.45 19.03
N ARG A 128 -0.33 -13.28 18.77
CA ARG A 128 0.30 -11.97 18.65
C ARG A 128 -0.22 -11.17 17.45
N GLN A 129 -0.41 -11.85 16.31
CA GLN A 129 -1.02 -11.22 15.13
C GLN A 129 -2.45 -10.77 15.45
N ILE A 130 -3.26 -11.62 16.09
CA ILE A 130 -4.65 -11.29 16.48
C ILE A 130 -4.69 -10.03 17.36
N ILE A 131 -3.79 -9.90 18.34
CA ILE A 131 -3.73 -8.71 19.21
C ILE A 131 -3.37 -7.47 18.40
N GLY A 132 -2.34 -7.53 17.54
CA GLY A 132 -1.97 -6.40 16.68
C GLY A 132 -3.09 -5.99 15.72
N LEU A 133 -3.79 -6.98 15.16
CA LEU A 133 -5.00 -6.83 14.36
C LEU A 133 -6.09 -6.05 15.10
N ALA A 134 -6.41 -6.47 16.32
CA ALA A 134 -7.44 -5.84 17.14
C ALA A 134 -7.08 -4.38 17.47
N ILE A 135 -5.82 -4.11 17.84
CA ILE A 135 -5.35 -2.76 18.14
C ILE A 135 -5.49 -1.84 16.91
N GLY A 136 -5.08 -2.31 15.72
CA GLY A 136 -5.22 -1.54 14.47
C GLY A 136 -6.68 -1.25 14.14
N LEU A 137 -7.55 -2.26 14.21
CA LEU A 137 -9.00 -2.12 13.97
C LEU A 137 -9.65 -1.12 14.93
N VAL A 138 -9.37 -1.23 16.23
CA VAL A 138 -9.91 -0.30 17.23
C VAL A 138 -9.41 1.12 16.96
N GLY A 139 -8.12 1.30 16.68
CA GLY A 139 -7.56 2.61 16.32
C GLY A 139 -8.26 3.25 15.12
N THR A 140 -8.44 2.51 14.03
CA THR A 140 -9.15 3.00 12.85
C THR A 140 -10.62 3.31 13.14
N MET A 141 -11.32 2.47 13.92
CA MET A 141 -12.71 2.71 14.31
C MET A 141 -12.87 3.98 15.16
N LEU A 142 -11.98 4.22 16.12
CA LEU A 142 -12.04 5.42 16.96
C LEU A 142 -11.96 6.71 16.14
N ILE A 143 -11.13 6.73 15.09
CA ILE A 143 -11.00 7.88 14.18
C ILE A 143 -12.28 8.04 13.34
N GLY A 144 -12.79 6.93 12.81
CA GLY A 144 -14.05 6.92 12.06
C GLY A 144 -15.21 7.47 12.88
N ILE A 145 -15.31 7.08 14.15
CA ILE A 145 -16.36 7.52 15.09
C ILE A 145 -16.15 8.99 15.49
N ALA A 146 -14.91 9.43 15.68
CA ALA A 146 -14.61 10.83 15.97
C ALA A 146 -15.05 11.77 14.83
N GLY A 147 -15.24 11.25 13.62
CA GLY A 147 -15.75 12.02 12.48
C GLY A 147 -14.75 13.02 11.90
N ASP A 148 -13.53 13.06 12.43
CA ASP A 148 -12.49 13.99 11.99
C ASP A 148 -11.78 13.45 10.74
N SER A 149 -12.01 14.13 9.62
CA SER A 149 -11.32 13.87 8.35
C SER A 149 -9.85 14.35 8.38
N GLY A 150 -9.48 15.17 9.36
CA GLY A 150 -8.22 15.91 9.42
C GLY A 150 -8.12 17.04 8.41
N LEU A 151 -9.21 17.39 7.71
CA LEU A 151 -9.30 18.48 6.74
C LEU A 151 -10.33 19.55 7.12
N GLY A 152 -10.95 19.45 8.30
CA GLY A 152 -12.03 20.34 8.71
C GLY A 152 -13.26 20.21 7.80
N ALA A 153 -13.87 21.35 7.43
CA ALA A 153 -15.13 21.40 6.69
C ALA A 153 -15.04 20.90 5.23
N GLU A 154 -13.85 20.83 4.65
CA GLU A 154 -13.65 20.37 3.27
C GLU A 154 -13.57 18.84 3.15
N GLY A 155 -13.38 18.14 4.27
CA GLY A 155 -13.21 16.70 4.27
C GLY A 155 -14.53 15.92 4.31
N ASN A 156 -14.49 14.69 3.79
CA ASN A 156 -15.62 13.76 3.84
C ASN A 156 -15.12 12.40 4.34
N ILE A 157 -15.33 12.13 5.62
CA ILE A 157 -14.81 10.91 6.25
C ILE A 157 -15.40 9.64 5.63
N ALA A 158 -16.68 9.66 5.26
CA ALA A 158 -17.35 8.48 4.68
C ALA A 158 -16.77 8.12 3.31
N ALA A 159 -16.63 9.11 2.42
CA ALA A 159 -16.00 8.90 1.11
C ALA A 159 -14.53 8.49 1.24
N GLY A 160 -13.77 9.19 2.10
CA GLY A 160 -12.37 8.87 2.36
C GLY A 160 -12.19 7.44 2.87
N PHE A 161 -12.98 7.03 3.86
CA PHE A 161 -12.94 5.66 4.39
C PHE A 161 -13.38 4.63 3.35
N ALA A 162 -14.41 4.91 2.55
CA ALA A 162 -14.84 3.98 1.51
C ALA A 162 -13.71 3.69 0.50
N PHE A 163 -13.02 4.73 0.03
CA PHE A 163 -11.87 4.57 -0.87
C PHE A 163 -10.68 3.89 -0.17
N ALA A 164 -10.31 4.32 1.03
CA ALA A 164 -9.18 3.76 1.76
C ALA A 164 -9.41 2.28 2.13
N LEU A 165 -10.60 1.90 2.61
CA LEU A 165 -10.95 0.51 2.89
C LEU A 165 -11.00 -0.34 1.63
N GLY A 166 -11.50 0.22 0.51
CA GLY A 166 -11.38 -0.43 -0.80
C GLY A 166 -9.93 -0.71 -1.16
N GLY A 167 -9.04 0.27 -0.97
CA GLY A 167 -7.60 0.11 -1.15
C GLY A 167 -6.99 -0.96 -0.25
N VAL A 168 -7.39 -1.02 1.03
CA VAL A 168 -6.98 -2.05 1.98
C VAL A 168 -7.38 -3.45 1.50
N LEU A 169 -8.62 -3.63 1.05
CA LEU A 169 -9.13 -4.92 0.58
C LEU A 169 -8.41 -5.39 -0.68
N VAL A 170 -8.32 -4.54 -1.71
CA VAL A 170 -7.65 -4.88 -2.98
C VAL A 170 -6.15 -5.09 -2.76
N GLY A 171 -5.50 -4.22 -1.99
CA GLY A 171 -4.08 -4.33 -1.67
C GLY A 171 -3.75 -5.61 -0.89
N SER A 172 -4.60 -5.99 0.06
CA SER A 172 -4.42 -7.22 0.83
C SER A 172 -4.66 -8.47 -0.01
N ALA A 173 -5.72 -8.49 -0.83
CA ALA A 173 -6.03 -9.61 -1.72
C ALA A 173 -4.91 -9.84 -2.75
N THR A 174 -4.41 -8.78 -3.38
CA THR A 174 -3.30 -8.88 -4.32
C THR A 174 -2.00 -9.32 -3.65
N GLY A 175 -1.77 -8.92 -2.39
CA GLY A 175 -0.64 -9.40 -1.59
C GLY A 175 -0.69 -10.91 -1.32
N VAL A 176 -1.89 -11.46 -1.08
CA VAL A 176 -2.11 -12.91 -0.90
C VAL A 176 -1.89 -13.66 -2.21
N MET A 177 -2.36 -13.14 -3.35
CA MET A 177 -2.20 -13.78 -4.68
C MET A 177 -0.74 -13.94 -5.15
N GLN A 178 0.20 -13.21 -4.54
CA GLN A 178 1.61 -13.23 -4.91
C GLN A 178 2.46 -14.22 -4.10
N ARG A 179 1.87 -14.85 -3.08
CA ARG A 179 2.52 -15.86 -2.26
C ARG A 179 2.32 -17.24 -2.86
#